data_AF-V8R3Z4-F1
#
_entry.id   AF-V8R3Z4-F1
#
_cell.length_a   1.000
_cell.length_b   1.000
_cell.length_c   1.000
_cell.angle_alpha   90.00
_cell.angle_beta   90.00
_cell.angle_gamma   90.00
#
_symmetry.space_group_name_H-M   'P 1'
#
loop_
_entity.id
_entity.type
_entity.pdbx_description
1 polymer ?
#
loop_
_entity_poly.entity_id
_entity_poly.type
_entity_poly.pdbx_seq_one_letter_code
_entity_poly.pdbx_strand_id
1 'polypeptide(L)'
;MPVYLWQNDQSRLVSFMTLIYCPDEPTPALTAREVCQVLRDAIFGRRTMIRACAQTWDELYAGMFMIDVEGWSMTIFNDREELDYRGGCVSPDGRRWSFDSGDRFGTDPIAMLSTWEHQNLYRTVKAL
;
A
#
# COMPACT_ATOMS: atom_id res chain seq x y z
N MET A 1 -36.34 -55.08 -22.09
CA MET A 1 -35.07 -54.70 -21.43
C MET A 1 -34.16 -54.06 -22.48
N PRO A 2 -34.03 -52.72 -22.52
CA PRO A 2 -32.89 -52.07 -23.17
C PRO A 2 -32.11 -51.17 -22.22
N VAL A 3 -30.83 -51.08 -22.55
CA VAL A 3 -29.71 -50.43 -21.85
C VAL A 3 -29.90 -48.90 -21.75
N TYR A 4 -29.60 -48.34 -20.58
CA TYR A 4 -29.51 -46.89 -20.36
C TYR A 4 -28.26 -46.33 -21.07
N LEU A 5 -28.46 -45.48 -22.08
CA LEU A 5 -27.43 -44.56 -22.57
C LEU A 5 -27.82 -43.15 -22.11
N TRP A 6 -27.13 -42.65 -21.07
CA TRP A 6 -27.28 -41.28 -20.60
C TRP A 6 -26.62 -40.33 -21.60
N GLN A 7 -27.43 -39.65 -22.42
CA GLN A 7 -27.01 -38.47 -23.18
C GLN A 7 -27.57 -37.26 -22.41
N ASN A 8 -26.70 -36.52 -21.72
CA ASN A 8 -27.09 -35.41 -20.86
C ASN A 8 -27.48 -34.19 -21.72
N ASP A 9 -28.79 -33.98 -21.87
CA ASP A 9 -29.40 -32.78 -22.44
C ASP A 9 -29.47 -31.70 -21.34
N GLN A 10 -28.57 -30.71 -21.39
CA GLN A 10 -28.57 -29.54 -20.51
C GLN A 10 -29.14 -28.30 -21.20
N SER A 11 -30.08 -28.48 -22.13
CA SER A 11 -30.88 -27.40 -22.67
C SER A 11 -32.02 -27.05 -21.69
N ARG A 12 -31.80 -26.16 -20.70
CA ARG A 12 -32.85 -25.27 -20.08
C ARG A 12 -32.51 -24.60 -18.72
N LEU A 13 -31.31 -24.03 -18.55
CA LEU A 13 -31.14 -23.00 -17.50
C LEU A 13 -30.70 -21.67 -18.13
N VAL A 14 -31.63 -21.09 -18.89
CA VAL A 14 -31.59 -19.67 -19.27
C VAL A 14 -32.47 -18.89 -18.28
N SER A 15 -31.89 -18.38 -17.19
CA SER A 15 -32.40 -17.16 -16.56
C SER A 15 -31.51 -16.62 -15.45
N PHE A 16 -31.22 -15.33 -15.55
CA PHE A 16 -30.70 -14.42 -14.52
C PHE A 16 -29.27 -14.65 -14.03
N MET A 17 -28.31 -14.41 -14.91
CA MET A 17 -27.07 -13.79 -14.47
C MET A 17 -26.75 -12.66 -15.44
N THR A 18 -27.44 -11.53 -15.23
CA THR A 18 -27.08 -10.27 -15.88
C THR A 18 -25.64 -9.97 -15.49
N LEU A 19 -24.78 -10.09 -16.48
CA LEU A 19 -23.37 -9.77 -16.46
C LEU A 19 -23.19 -8.31 -16.01
N ILE A 20 -22.83 -8.09 -14.74
CA ILE A 20 -21.94 -6.98 -14.42
C ILE A 20 -20.52 -7.54 -14.55
N TYR A 21 -20.10 -7.78 -15.79
CA TYR A 21 -18.68 -7.84 -16.11
C TYR A 21 -18.28 -6.41 -16.41
N CYS A 22 -18.07 -5.61 -15.37
CA CYS A 22 -17.18 -4.46 -15.50
C CYS A 22 -15.78 -5.07 -15.57
N PRO A 23 -15.00 -4.87 -16.64
CA PRO A 23 -13.58 -5.19 -16.57
C PRO A 23 -13.04 -4.32 -15.44
N ASP A 24 -12.61 -4.96 -14.36
CA ASP A 24 -11.79 -4.34 -13.34
C ASP A 24 -10.48 -3.99 -14.05
N GLU A 25 -10.42 -2.81 -14.67
CA GLU A 25 -9.13 -2.32 -15.14
C GLU A 25 -8.24 -2.29 -13.90
N PRO A 26 -7.10 -3.01 -13.90
CA PRO A 26 -6.26 -3.06 -12.73
C PRO A 26 -5.86 -1.62 -12.40
N THR A 27 -6.35 -1.12 -11.27
CA THR A 27 -6.01 0.23 -10.82
C THR A 27 -4.49 0.35 -10.80
N PRO A 28 -3.93 1.38 -11.46
CA PRO A 28 -2.49 1.47 -11.63
C PRO A 28 -1.81 1.46 -10.26
N ALA A 29 -0.70 0.72 -10.16
CA ALA A 29 0.11 0.73 -8.95
C ALA A 29 0.55 2.18 -8.65
N LEU A 30 0.65 2.49 -7.36
CA LEU A 30 1.25 3.74 -6.94
C LEU A 30 2.69 3.80 -7.43
N THR A 31 3.18 5.00 -7.72
CA THR A 31 4.60 5.25 -8.00
C THR A 31 5.35 5.66 -6.73
N ALA A 32 6.66 5.43 -6.70
CA ALA A 32 7.48 5.90 -5.59
C ALA A 32 7.44 7.44 -5.42
N ARG A 33 7.28 8.16 -6.54
CA ARG A 33 7.13 9.62 -6.55
C ARG A 33 5.86 10.08 -5.83
N GLU A 34 4.74 9.40 -6.04
CA GLU A 34 3.48 9.71 -5.34
C GLU A 34 3.65 9.52 -3.83
N VAL A 35 4.20 8.37 -3.41
CA VAL A 35 4.44 8.08 -1.99
C VAL A 35 5.39 9.11 -1.36
N CYS A 36 6.51 9.40 -2.04
CA CYS A 36 7.48 10.41 -1.62
C CYS A 36 6.85 11.80 -1.47
N GLN A 37 5.95 12.19 -2.38
CA GLN A 37 5.28 13.48 -2.31
C GLN A 37 4.34 13.57 -1.10
N VAL A 38 3.62 12.50 -0.77
CA VAL A 38 2.76 12.46 0.43
C VAL A 38 3.60 12.56 1.71
N LEU A 39 4.75 11.87 1.77
CA LEU A 39 5.70 12.01 2.88
C LEU A 39 6.19 13.46 3.01
N ARG A 40 6.58 14.11 1.90
CA ARG A 40 6.95 15.54 1.90
C ARG A 40 5.82 16.42 2.43
N ASP A 41 4.61 16.24 1.93
CA ASP A 41 3.46 17.02 2.37
C ASP A 41 3.26 16.90 3.90
N ALA A 42 3.40 15.70 4.45
CA ALA A 42 3.32 15.48 5.89
C ALA A 42 4.49 16.12 6.67
N ILE A 43 5.72 15.99 6.19
CA ILE A 43 6.93 16.61 6.78
C ILE A 43 6.79 18.14 6.83
N PHE A 44 6.20 18.75 5.80
CA PHE A 44 5.94 20.19 5.74
C PHE A 44 4.65 20.63 6.46
N GLY A 45 3.96 19.72 7.15
CA GLY A 45 2.71 20.01 7.86
C GLY A 45 1.52 20.35 6.96
N ARG A 46 1.59 20.01 5.67
CA ARG A 46 0.50 20.17 4.69
C ARG A 46 -0.52 19.04 4.75
N ARG A 47 -0.14 17.90 5.35
CA ARG A 47 -1.02 16.77 5.67
C ARG A 47 -0.79 16.34 7.11
N THR A 48 -1.84 15.87 7.77
CA THR A 48 -1.73 15.30 9.12
C THR A 48 -1.17 13.88 9.05
N MET A 49 -0.13 13.60 9.83
CA MET A 49 0.40 12.25 10.03
C MET A 49 0.04 11.77 11.43
N ILE A 50 -0.47 10.54 11.55
CA ILE A 50 -0.76 9.89 12.83
C ILE A 50 -0.11 8.51 12.90
N ARG A 51 0.19 8.05 14.12
CA ARG A 51 0.65 6.67 14.35
C ARG A 51 -0.53 5.70 14.17
N ALA A 52 -0.29 4.64 13.40
CA ALA A 52 -1.24 3.57 13.13
C ALA A 52 -0.82 2.21 13.74
N CYS A 53 0.28 2.16 14.50
CA CYS A 53 0.69 1.00 15.30
C CYS A 53 0.54 1.23 16.81
N ALA A 54 0.53 0.14 17.58
CA ALA A 54 0.37 0.18 19.03
C ALA A 54 1.60 0.76 19.74
N GLN A 55 2.80 0.44 19.26
CA GLN A 55 4.08 0.83 19.88
C GLN A 55 4.53 2.19 19.37
N THR A 56 5.02 3.03 20.28
CA THR A 56 5.74 4.28 19.97
C THR A 56 7.07 3.99 19.25
N TRP A 57 7.67 5.02 18.64
CA TRP A 57 8.97 4.86 17.99
C TRP A 57 10.07 4.42 18.96
N ASP A 58 10.11 4.96 20.18
CA ASP A 58 11.13 4.63 21.18
C ASP A 58 10.92 3.23 21.82
N GLU A 59 9.69 2.73 21.87
CA GLU A 59 9.41 1.34 22.26
C GLU A 59 9.80 0.33 21.18
N LEU A 60 9.78 0.78 19.92
CA LEU A 60 10.13 -0.02 18.75
C LEU A 60 11.66 -0.02 18.56
N TYR A 61 12.38 -0.88 19.27
CA TYR A 61 13.85 -0.98 19.17
C TYR A 61 14.35 -1.20 17.73
N ALA A 62 13.64 -2.04 16.97
CA ALA A 62 13.79 -2.21 15.52
C ALA A 62 12.51 -2.88 14.98
N GLY A 63 12.05 -2.52 13.78
CA GLY A 63 10.88 -3.15 13.17
C GLY A 63 9.99 -2.24 12.35
N MET A 64 8.79 -2.73 12.04
CA MET A 64 7.79 -2.02 11.26
C MET A 64 7.04 -0.99 12.12
N PHE A 65 7.05 0.26 11.67
CA PHE A 65 6.30 1.37 12.23
C PHE A 65 5.23 1.81 11.22
N MET A 66 3.95 1.77 11.61
CA MET A 66 2.84 2.10 10.71
C MET A 66 2.36 3.52 10.97
N ILE A 67 2.18 4.29 9.90
CA ILE A 67 1.59 5.63 9.93
C ILE A 67 0.37 5.71 9.00
N ASP A 68 -0.55 6.60 9.35
CA ASP A 68 -1.59 7.08 8.45
C ASP A 68 -1.35 8.56 8.12
N VAL A 69 -1.39 8.89 6.84
CA VAL A 69 -1.32 10.27 6.35
C VAL A 69 -2.61 10.58 5.58
N GLU A 70 -3.65 10.98 6.30
CA GLU A 70 -4.96 11.32 5.74
C GLU A 70 -5.54 10.19 4.85
N GLY A 71 -5.56 8.98 5.39
CA GLY A 71 -6.04 7.77 4.70
C GLY A 71 -5.00 7.05 3.85
N TRP A 72 -3.77 7.59 3.77
CA TRP A 72 -2.63 6.87 3.19
C TRP A 72 -1.98 6.02 4.28
N SER A 73 -2.16 4.70 4.21
CA SER A 73 -1.51 3.76 5.12
C SER A 73 -0.11 3.45 4.63
N MET A 74 0.91 3.76 5.43
CA MET A 74 2.32 3.52 5.09
C MET A 74 3.03 2.76 6.18
N THR A 75 3.97 1.91 5.78
CA THR A 75 4.86 1.20 6.69
C THR A 75 6.29 1.70 6.52
N ILE A 76 6.91 2.11 7.62
CA ILE A 76 8.29 2.57 7.69
C ILE A 76 9.08 1.54 8.52
N PHE A 77 10.32 1.23 8.16
CA PHE A 77 11.15 0.33 8.96
C PHE A 77 12.16 1.14 9.78
N ASN A 78 12.19 0.88 11.09
CA ASN A 78 13.23 1.37 11.99
C ASN A 78 14.36 0.33 12.04
N ASP A 79 15.54 0.66 11.49
CA ASP A 79 16.77 -0.11 11.66
C ASP A 79 17.74 0.62 12.58
N ARG A 80 17.41 0.67 13.88
CA ARG A 80 18.30 1.15 14.96
C ARG A 80 18.98 2.50 14.67
N GLU A 81 18.21 3.47 14.15
CA GLU A 81 18.59 4.85 13.77
C GLU A 81 18.63 5.16 12.26
N GLU A 82 18.52 4.15 11.38
CA GLU A 82 18.35 4.37 9.94
C GLU A 82 16.90 4.07 9.49
N LEU A 83 16.31 4.99 8.72
CA LEU A 83 15.00 4.85 8.10
C LEU A 83 15.16 4.04 6.80
N ASP A 84 14.73 2.79 6.79
CA ASP A 84 14.63 1.96 5.58
C ASP A 84 13.14 1.83 5.17
N TYR A 85 12.77 2.01 3.91
CA TYR A 85 11.40 1.81 3.46
C TYR A 85 11.20 0.38 2.96
N ARG A 86 11.16 -0.58 3.89
CA ARG A 86 10.77 -1.96 3.58
C ARG A 86 9.27 -2.22 3.65
N GLY A 87 8.47 -1.15 3.70
CA GLY A 87 7.04 -1.22 3.87
C GLY A 87 6.23 -0.95 2.60
N GLY A 88 4.97 -1.38 2.61
CA GLY A 88 4.01 -1.02 1.57
C GLY A 88 3.39 0.36 1.81
N CYS A 89 2.83 0.95 0.76
CA CYS A 89 1.90 2.07 0.86
C CYS A 89 0.55 1.67 0.26
N VAL A 90 -0.55 2.02 0.92
CA VAL A 90 -1.90 1.93 0.39
C VAL A 90 -2.51 3.32 0.42
N SER A 91 -2.91 3.81 -0.75
CA SER A 91 -3.60 5.10 -0.85
C SER A 91 -5.10 4.96 -0.54
N PRO A 92 -5.80 6.07 -0.27
CA PRO A 92 -7.23 6.05 0.10
C PRO A 92 -8.15 5.41 -0.94
N ASP A 93 -7.75 5.44 -2.21
CA ASP A 93 -8.49 4.83 -3.32
C ASP A 93 -8.18 3.32 -3.51
N GLY A 94 -7.33 2.76 -2.64
CA GLY A 94 -6.95 1.35 -2.64
C GLY A 94 -5.74 1.01 -3.51
N ARG A 95 -5.16 1.97 -4.26
CA ARG A 95 -3.93 1.70 -5.02
C ARG A 95 -2.77 1.39 -4.06
N ARG A 96 -1.93 0.45 -4.47
CA ARG A 96 -0.82 -0.07 -3.66
C ARG A 96 0.52 0.26 -4.28
N TRP A 97 1.47 0.58 -3.42
CA TRP A 97 2.90 0.57 -3.71
C TRP A 97 3.53 -0.55 -2.91
N SER A 98 4.38 -1.36 -3.54
CA SER A 98 5.24 -2.30 -2.84
C SER A 98 6.62 -2.32 -3.49
N PHE A 99 7.67 -2.57 -2.72
CA PHE A 99 9.01 -2.71 -3.27
C PHE A 99 9.09 -3.83 -4.35
N ASP A 100 8.24 -4.86 -4.23
CA ASP A 100 8.19 -6.03 -5.12
C ASP A 100 7.21 -5.89 -6.31
N SER A 101 6.56 -4.73 -6.53
CA SER A 101 5.54 -4.59 -7.60
C SER A 101 6.09 -4.50 -9.03
N GLY A 102 7.29 -5.04 -9.29
CA GLY A 102 7.73 -5.41 -10.63
C GLY A 102 8.27 -4.28 -11.52
N ASP A 103 8.35 -3.04 -11.04
CA ASP A 103 9.15 -2.04 -11.73
C ASP A 103 10.63 -2.29 -11.38
N ARG A 104 11.41 -2.75 -12.35
CA ARG A 104 12.86 -2.98 -12.24
C ARG A 104 13.64 -1.72 -11.81
N PHE A 105 12.98 -0.57 -11.72
CA PHE A 105 13.52 0.72 -11.32
C PHE A 105 12.81 1.34 -10.10
N GLY A 106 12.04 0.55 -9.34
CA GLY A 106 11.33 1.00 -8.14
C GLY A 106 12.29 1.65 -7.13
N THR A 107 12.48 2.96 -7.27
CA THR A 107 13.31 3.75 -6.37
C THR A 107 12.58 3.81 -5.05
N ASP A 108 13.28 3.56 -3.95
CA ASP A 108 12.71 3.72 -2.61
C ASP A 108 12.17 5.17 -2.44
N PRO A 109 10.87 5.36 -2.12
CA PRO A 109 10.27 6.67 -1.87
C PRO A 109 11.00 7.48 -0.80
N ILE A 110 11.55 6.80 0.20
CA ILE A 110 12.37 7.41 1.25
C ILE A 110 13.73 7.83 0.67
N ALA A 111 14.40 7.00 -0.13
CA ALA A 111 15.66 7.36 -0.80
C ALA A 111 15.54 8.56 -1.76
N MET A 112 14.33 8.94 -2.17
CA MET A 112 14.07 10.14 -2.97
C MET A 112 13.99 11.43 -2.14
N LEU A 113 14.02 11.35 -0.81
CA LEU A 113 14.04 12.50 0.09
C LEU A 113 15.47 13.06 0.17
N SER A 114 15.58 14.38 0.28
CA SER A 114 16.84 15.03 0.63
C SER A 114 17.26 14.66 2.05
N THR A 115 18.54 14.84 2.40
CA THR A 115 19.04 14.62 3.77
C THR A 115 18.24 15.41 4.82
N TRP A 116 17.84 16.63 4.50
CA TRP A 116 17.01 17.43 5.41
C TRP A 116 15.59 16.85 5.55
N GLU A 117 14.97 16.42 4.46
CA GLU A 117 13.64 15.79 4.49
C GLU A 117 13.66 14.48 5.29
N HIS A 118 14.68 13.64 5.11
CA HIS A 118 14.90 12.43 5.92
C HIS A 118 14.96 12.73 7.42
N GLN A 119 15.76 13.71 7.83
CA GLN A 119 15.90 14.08 9.24
C GLN A 119 14.59 14.61 9.83
N ASN A 120 13.81 15.36 9.05
CA ASN A 120 12.52 15.85 9.51
C ASN A 120 11.48 14.73 9.57
N LEU A 121 11.48 13.78 8.62
CA LEU A 121 10.64 12.59 8.69
C LEU A 121 10.91 11.81 9.99
N TYR A 122 12.18 11.55 10.30
CA TYR A 122 12.58 10.89 11.54
C TYR A 122 12.05 11.63 12.79
N ARG A 123 12.20 12.96 12.84
CA ARG A 123 11.71 13.77 13.97
C ARG A 123 10.20 13.74 14.10
N THR A 124 9.47 13.85 12.99
CA THR A 124 8.01 13.78 12.97
C THR A 124 7.55 12.44 13.48
N VAL A 125 8.10 11.35 12.94
CA VAL A 125 7.71 9.99 13.33
C VAL A 125 8.04 9.70 14.80
N LYS A 126 9.20 10.15 15.29
CA LYS A 126 9.59 10.01 16.70
C LYS A 126 8.66 10.76 17.66
N ALA A 127 8.00 11.82 17.19
CA ALA A 127 7.07 12.61 18.00
C ALA A 127 5.64 12.03 18.06
N LEU A 128 5.34 10.94 17.32
CA LEU A 128 4.03 10.28 17.28
C LEU A 128 3.87 9.19 18.36
#